data_AF-A0A4Y2DVX7-F1
#
_entry.id   AF-A0A4Y2DVX7-F1
#
_cell.length_a   1.000
_cell.length_b   1.000
_cell.length_c   1.000
_cell.angle_alpha   90.00
_cell.angle_beta   90.00
_cell.angle_gamma   90.00
#
_symmetry.space_group_name_H-M   'P 1'
#
loop_
_entity.id
_entity.type
_entity.pdbx_description
1 polymer ?
#
loop_
_entity_poly.entity_id
_entity_poly.type
_entity_poly.pdbx_seq_one_letter_code
_entity_poly.pdbx_strand_id
1 'polypeptide(L)'
;MSIGRDTEITGNLRKEFSQWFQDLKILEEIHISIWINVTAENLKLCTIHAFCDARKEAYALRLEEEGSVKLSLLAAKSRIAPLRGGTMPHMELLAALVGARLTNSIIEALNWKEVQCYYWNDSTTVLAWISREEN
;
A
#
# COMPACT_ATOMS: atom_id res chain seq x y z
N MET A 1 -0.52 -16.14 -30.14
CA MET A 1 0.74 -15.91 -30.87
C MET A 1 1.81 -15.66 -29.81
N SER A 2 2.76 -16.58 -29.63
CA SER A 2 3.79 -16.48 -28.58
C SER A 2 4.92 -15.59 -29.09
N ILE A 3 5.11 -14.44 -28.45
CA ILE A 3 6.26 -13.56 -28.70
C ILE A 3 7.41 -14.12 -27.86
N GLY A 4 8.53 -14.46 -28.51
CA GLY A 4 9.72 -14.95 -27.82
C GLY A 4 10.36 -13.85 -26.97
N ARG A 5 11.02 -14.22 -25.86
CA ARG A 5 11.63 -13.26 -24.91
C ARG A 5 12.55 -12.23 -25.56
N ASP A 6 13.21 -12.59 -26.67
CA ASP A 6 14.19 -11.74 -27.37
C ASP A 6 13.66 -11.22 -28.72
N THR A 7 12.35 -11.33 -28.99
CA THR A 7 11.78 -10.85 -30.24
C THR A 7 11.55 -9.35 -30.18
N GLU A 8 12.02 -8.61 -31.18
CA GLU A 8 11.79 -7.17 -31.25
C GLU A 8 10.29 -6.87 -31.28
N ILE A 9 9.85 -6.01 -30.37
CA ILE A 9 8.46 -5.56 -30.31
C ILE A 9 8.23 -4.65 -31.52
N THR A 10 7.30 -5.02 -32.39
CA THR A 10 7.00 -4.31 -33.64
C THR A 10 5.52 -3.92 -33.74
N GLY A 11 5.19 -3.06 -34.71
CA GLY A 11 3.80 -2.66 -34.98
C GLY A 11 3.14 -1.87 -33.84
N ASN A 12 1.88 -2.16 -33.56
CA ASN A 12 1.08 -1.42 -32.57
C ASN A 12 1.59 -1.60 -31.15
N LEU A 13 2.09 -2.79 -30.80
CA LEU A 13 2.59 -3.06 -29.44
C LEU A 13 3.79 -2.19 -29.08
N ARG A 14 4.67 -1.90 -30.06
CA ARG A 14 5.80 -0.96 -29.87
C ARG A 14 5.31 0.46 -29.63
N LYS A 15 4.28 0.88 -30.36
CA LYS A 15 3.67 2.21 -30.21
C LYS A 15 3.01 2.35 -28.85
N GLU A 16 2.22 1.36 -28.43
CA GLU A 16 1.58 1.31 -27.11
C GLU A 16 2.60 1.34 -25.98
N PHE A 17 3.66 0.52 -26.05
CA PHE A 17 4.73 0.54 -25.05
C PHE A 17 5.47 1.88 -25.01
N SER A 18 5.77 2.45 -26.19
CA SER A 18 6.46 3.75 -26.27
C SER A 18 5.58 4.87 -25.71
N GLN A 19 4.28 4.82 -25.96
CA GLN A 19 3.32 5.77 -25.40
C GLN A 19 3.25 5.61 -23.88
N TRP A 20 3.04 4.39 -23.37
CA TRP A 20 3.06 4.11 -21.93
C TRP A 20 4.35 4.61 -21.26
N PHE A 21 5.51 4.40 -21.90
CA PHE A 21 6.79 4.89 -21.40
C PHE A 21 6.89 6.41 -21.41
N GLN A 22 6.31 7.08 -22.39
CA GLN A 22 6.21 8.55 -22.39
C GLN A 22 5.26 9.06 -21.31
N ASP A 23 4.15 8.36 -21.07
CA ASP A 23 3.17 8.68 -20.03
C ASP A 23 3.80 8.58 -18.63
N LEU A 24 4.87 7.79 -18.44
CA LEU A 24 5.63 7.78 -17.18
C LEU A 24 6.20 9.16 -16.81
N LYS A 25 6.39 10.07 -17.78
CA LYS A 25 6.79 11.45 -17.47
C LYS A 25 5.76 12.21 -16.65
N ILE A 26 4.49 11.81 -16.72
CA ILE A 26 3.42 12.37 -15.86
C ILE A 26 3.74 12.14 -14.38
N LEU A 27 4.53 11.10 -14.04
CA LEU A 27 4.97 10.87 -12.67
C LEU A 27 5.84 12.02 -12.12
N GLU A 28 6.52 12.77 -12.99
CA GLU A 28 7.29 13.96 -12.58
C GLU A 28 6.38 15.11 -12.11
N GLU A 29 5.12 15.13 -12.57
CA GLU A 29 4.12 16.11 -12.18
C GLU A 29 3.37 15.72 -10.90
N ILE A 30 3.54 14.47 -10.44
CA ILE A 30 2.89 14.00 -9.20
C ILE A 30 3.57 14.62 -8.00
N HIS A 31 2.90 15.60 -7.40
CA HIS A 31 3.27 16.16 -6.10
C HIS A 31 2.48 15.49 -4.98
N ILE A 32 3.19 14.75 -4.11
CA ILE A 32 2.63 14.20 -2.88
C ILE A 32 2.87 15.21 -1.75
N SER A 33 1.81 15.84 -1.25
CA SER A 33 1.93 16.72 -0.08
C SER A 33 2.31 15.91 1.16
N ILE A 34 3.44 16.25 1.77
CA ILE A 34 3.91 15.65 3.03
C ILE A 34 3.10 16.17 4.22
N TRP A 35 2.56 17.39 4.12
CA TRP A 35 1.79 17.99 5.20
C TRP A 35 0.33 17.49 5.20
N ILE A 36 -0.06 16.83 6.29
CA ILE A 36 -1.35 16.12 6.39
C ILE A 36 -2.47 16.96 7.04
N ASN A 37 -2.20 18.20 7.49
CA ASN A 37 -3.20 19.09 8.11
C ASN A 37 -4.11 18.41 9.16
N VAL A 38 -3.53 17.53 9.99
CA VAL A 38 -4.24 16.85 11.07
C VAL A 38 -4.00 17.60 12.37
N THR A 39 -5.08 17.94 13.06
CA THR A 39 -5.09 18.54 14.39
C THR A 39 -5.77 17.60 15.36
N ALA A 40 -5.68 17.88 16.67
CA ALA A 40 -6.39 17.11 17.68
C ALA A 40 -7.93 17.16 17.50
N GLU A 41 -8.44 18.23 16.86
CA GLU A 41 -9.88 18.44 16.65
C GLU A 41 -10.43 17.58 15.51
N ASN A 42 -9.71 17.48 14.39
CA ASN A 42 -10.16 16.69 13.23
C ASN A 42 -9.69 15.24 13.25
N LEU A 43 -8.76 14.85 14.15
CA LEU A 43 -8.25 13.48 14.27
C LEU A 43 -9.37 12.42 14.40
N LYS A 44 -10.50 12.76 15.04
CA LYS A 44 -11.63 11.85 15.22
C LYS A 44 -12.39 11.51 13.93
N LEU A 45 -12.28 12.39 12.93
CA LEU A 45 -12.84 12.17 11.59
C LEU A 45 -11.88 11.33 10.74
N CYS A 46 -10.61 11.30 11.14
CA CYS A 46 -9.55 10.65 10.41
C CYS A 46 -9.55 9.15 10.67
N THR A 47 -9.30 8.38 9.61
CA THR A 47 -9.02 6.96 9.70
C THR A 47 -7.60 6.68 9.25
N ILE A 48 -7.11 5.48 9.56
CA ILE A 48 -5.87 4.94 9.03
C ILE A 48 -6.24 3.71 8.24
N HIS A 49 -5.79 3.64 7.00
CA HIS A 49 -5.92 2.44 6.18
C HIS A 49 -4.51 1.89 5.94
N ALA A 50 -4.31 0.61 6.15
CA ALA A 50 -3.05 -0.07 5.93
C ALA A 50 -3.28 -1.20 4.93
N PHE A 51 -2.80 -1.01 3.71
CA PHE A 51 -2.83 -2.02 2.67
C PHE A 51 -1.57 -2.86 2.77
N CYS A 52 -1.75 -4.16 2.97
CA CYS A 52 -0.66 -5.11 3.17
C CYS A 52 -0.76 -6.19 2.10
N ASP A 53 0.18 -6.18 1.15
CA ASP A 53 0.27 -7.17 0.08
C ASP A 53 1.75 -7.56 -0.04
N ALA A 54 2.05 -8.86 -0.05
CA ALA A 54 3.42 -9.34 -0.22
C ALA A 54 4.04 -8.98 -1.57
N ARG A 55 3.20 -8.70 -2.57
CA ARG A 55 3.55 -8.30 -3.94
C ARG A 55 3.55 -6.79 -4.12
N LYS A 56 2.66 -6.07 -3.43
CA LYS A 56 2.51 -4.61 -3.53
C LYS A 56 2.94 -3.92 -2.24
N GLU A 57 4.05 -3.25 -2.42
CA GLU A 57 4.98 -2.73 -1.44
C GLU A 57 4.63 -1.31 -0.94
N ALA A 58 3.39 -1.10 -0.50
CA ALA A 58 2.95 0.23 -0.07
C ALA A 58 1.90 0.20 1.03
N TYR A 59 2.20 0.86 2.14
CA TYR A 59 1.20 1.31 3.10
C TYR A 59 0.60 2.61 2.57
N ALA A 60 -0.69 2.86 2.77
CA ALA A 60 -1.32 4.08 2.28
C ALA A 60 -2.38 4.52 3.28
N LEU A 61 -2.04 5.51 4.09
CA LEU A 61 -2.96 6.10 5.04
C LEU A 61 -3.99 6.97 4.31
N ARG A 62 -5.22 7.01 4.80
CA ARG A 62 -6.32 7.79 4.22
C ARG A 62 -6.92 8.64 5.32
N LEU A 63 -6.83 9.96 5.21
CA LEU A 63 -7.63 10.86 6.01
C LEU A 63 -9.02 11.00 5.36
N GLU A 64 -10.08 10.98 6.15
CA GLU A 64 -11.42 11.36 5.69
C GLU A 64 -11.88 12.53 6.54
N GLU A 65 -12.23 13.64 5.91
CA GLU A 65 -12.80 14.82 6.56
C GLU A 65 -14.19 15.01 5.93
N GLU A 66 -15.24 15.14 6.74
CA GLU A 66 -16.63 15.18 6.24
C GLU A 66 -16.79 16.16 5.08
N GLY A 67 -17.18 15.66 3.91
CA GLY A 67 -17.45 16.47 2.71
C GLY A 67 -16.29 16.58 1.71
N SER A 68 -15.04 16.30 2.08
CA SER A 68 -13.92 16.24 1.13
C SER A 68 -12.94 15.11 1.48
N VAL A 69 -12.91 14.06 0.66
CA VAL A 69 -11.96 12.95 0.83
C VAL A 69 -10.57 13.43 0.46
N LYS A 70 -9.72 13.74 1.46
CA LYS A 70 -8.33 14.11 1.26
C LYS A 70 -7.41 12.94 1.58
N LEU A 71 -6.85 12.33 0.54
CA LEU A 71 -5.90 11.22 0.70
C LEU A 71 -4.48 11.75 0.95
N SER A 72 -3.77 11.18 1.92
CA SER A 72 -2.38 11.56 2.24
C SER A 72 -1.56 10.34 2.65
N LEU A 73 -0.48 10.08 1.92
CA LEU A 73 0.42 8.96 2.18
C LEU A 73 1.29 9.23 3.42
N LEU A 74 1.11 8.49 4.52
CA LEU A 74 2.00 8.64 5.69
C LEU A 74 3.32 7.89 5.58
N ALA A 75 3.28 6.67 5.04
CA ALA A 75 4.45 5.84 4.89
C ALA A 75 4.18 4.80 3.82
N ALA A 76 5.21 4.43 3.07
CA ALA A 76 5.21 3.27 2.20
C ALA A 76 6.50 2.48 2.45
N LYS A 77 6.43 1.16 2.32
CA LYS A 77 7.62 0.30 2.49
C LYS A 77 7.65 -0.78 1.43
N SER A 78 8.76 -0.78 0.70
CA SER A 78 9.09 -1.77 -0.30
C SER A 78 10.00 -2.89 0.20
N ARG A 79 10.00 -3.99 -0.56
CA ARG A 79 10.74 -5.23 -0.40
C ARG A 79 10.54 -5.89 0.94
N ILE A 80 9.30 -6.29 1.21
CA ILE A 80 8.90 -6.90 2.48
C ILE A 80 9.13 -8.44 2.47
N ALA A 81 9.24 -9.05 1.28
CA ALA A 81 9.52 -10.47 1.14
C ALA A 81 10.95 -10.82 1.58
N PRO A 82 11.16 -11.88 2.40
CA PRO A 82 12.49 -12.35 2.77
C PRO A 82 13.32 -12.73 1.54
N LEU A 83 14.60 -12.31 1.50
CA LEU A 83 15.55 -12.64 0.42
C LEU A 83 15.76 -14.16 0.22
N ARG A 84 15.47 -14.95 1.25
CA ARG A 84 15.46 -16.42 1.21
C ARG A 84 14.00 -16.85 1.25
N GLY A 85 13.50 -17.30 0.09
CA GLY A 85 12.08 -17.45 -0.19
C GLY A 85 11.22 -18.14 0.88
N GLY A 86 9.96 -17.72 0.93
CA GLY A 86 8.87 -18.36 1.66
C GLY A 86 7.71 -18.70 0.73
N THR A 87 6.73 -19.45 1.21
CA THR A 87 5.49 -19.68 0.46
C THR A 87 4.71 -18.37 0.34
N MET A 88 3.88 -18.22 -0.70
CA MET A 88 3.04 -17.04 -0.90
C MET A 88 2.23 -16.69 0.37
N PRO A 89 1.52 -17.65 1.03
CA PRO A 89 0.77 -17.34 2.25
C PRO A 89 1.65 -16.81 3.41
N HIS A 90 2.88 -17.32 3.54
CA HIS A 90 3.79 -16.87 4.59
C HIS A 90 4.25 -15.42 4.33
N MET A 91 4.54 -15.08 3.08
CA MET A 91 4.91 -13.71 2.72
C MET A 91 3.74 -12.74 2.93
N GLU A 92 2.51 -13.14 2.58
CA GLU A 92 1.32 -12.33 2.82
C GLU A 92 1.08 -12.10 4.33
N LEU A 93 1.32 -13.12 5.15
CA LEU A 93 1.23 -12.99 6.61
C LEU A 93 2.31 -12.05 7.17
N LEU A 94 3.54 -12.14 6.65
CA LEU A 94 4.62 -11.22 7.01
C LEU A 94 4.31 -9.78 6.59
N ALA A 95 3.72 -9.57 5.42
CA ALA A 95 3.29 -8.24 4.96
C ALA A 95 2.24 -7.64 5.91
N ALA A 96 1.27 -8.44 6.35
CA ALA A 96 0.28 -8.03 7.35
C ALA A 96 0.95 -7.65 8.69
N LEU A 97 1.91 -8.45 9.17
CA LEU A 97 2.64 -8.17 10.41
C LEU A 97 3.45 -6.87 10.33
N VAL A 98 4.17 -6.66 9.23
CA VAL A 98 4.95 -5.44 9.02
C VAL A 98 4.02 -4.22 8.95
N GLY A 99 2.82 -4.38 8.38
CA GLY A 99 1.84 -3.30 8.29
C GLY A 99 1.27 -2.90 9.63
N ALA A 100 0.87 -3.88 10.45
CA ALA A 100 0.44 -3.64 11.81
C ALA A 100 1.53 -2.91 12.63
N ARG A 101 2.78 -3.38 12.54
CA ARG A 101 3.91 -2.75 13.24
C ARG A 101 4.18 -1.32 12.78
N LEU A 102 4.19 -1.09 11.47
CA LEU A 102 4.41 0.25 10.93
C LEU A 102 3.30 1.21 11.36
N THR A 103 2.04 0.80 11.23
CA THR A 103 0.90 1.60 11.68
C THR A 103 1.02 1.95 13.16
N ASN A 104 1.38 0.99 14.01
CA ASN A 104 1.56 1.26 15.44
C ASN A 104 2.70 2.24 15.71
N SER A 105 3.84 2.10 15.04
CA SER A 105 4.96 3.06 15.16
C SER A 105 4.56 4.48 14.75
N ILE A 106 3.72 4.62 13.71
CA ILE A 106 3.20 5.91 13.28
C ILE A 106 2.25 6.51 14.32
N ILE A 107 1.32 5.72 14.85
CA ILE A 107 0.37 6.16 15.89
C ILE A 107 1.10 6.63 17.13
N GLU A 108 2.13 5.90 17.56
CA GLU A 108 2.97 6.27 18.71
C GLU A 108 3.75 7.56 18.43
N ALA A 109 4.41 7.67 17.27
CA ALA A 109 5.21 8.83 16.91
C ALA A 109 4.38 10.11 16.78
N LEU A 110 3.13 10.00 16.31
CA LEU A 110 2.22 11.12 16.12
C LEU A 110 1.28 11.34 17.33
N ASN A 111 1.33 10.48 18.34
CA ASN A 111 0.44 10.46 19.50
C ASN A 111 -1.06 10.41 19.12
N TRP A 112 -1.41 9.63 18.11
CA TRP A 112 -2.78 9.50 17.57
C TRP A 112 -3.55 8.32 18.20
N LYS A 113 -3.55 8.21 19.52
CA LYS A 113 -4.01 7.01 20.24
C LYS A 113 -5.47 6.62 20.00
N GLU A 114 -6.32 7.55 19.55
CA GLU A 114 -7.76 7.35 19.32
C GLU A 114 -8.13 7.17 17.83
N VAL A 115 -7.15 7.18 16.91
CA VAL A 115 -7.43 7.09 15.48
C VAL A 115 -7.89 5.69 15.09
N GLN A 116 -8.99 5.60 14.32
CA GLN A 116 -9.49 4.31 13.83
C GLN A 116 -8.55 3.73 12.76
N CYS A 117 -8.25 2.43 12.85
CA CYS A 117 -7.34 1.76 11.93
C CYS A 117 -8.02 0.58 11.22
N TYR A 118 -7.84 0.49 9.91
CA TYR A 118 -8.34 -0.56 9.04
C TYR A 118 -7.18 -1.24 8.31
N TYR A 119 -7.10 -2.56 8.42
CA TYR A 119 -6.05 -3.36 7.76
C TYR A 119 -6.65 -4.17 6.62
N TRP A 120 -6.06 -4.05 5.43
CA TRP A 120 -6.54 -4.65 4.20
C TRP A 120 -5.53 -5.66 3.69
N ASN A 121 -5.99 -6.87 3.37
CA ASN A 121 -5.21 -7.95 2.78
C ASN A 121 -6.12 -8.73 1.81
N ASP A 122 -5.62 -9.08 0.63
CA ASP A 122 -6.37 -9.81 -0.41
C ASP A 122 -6.17 -11.34 -0.36
N SER A 123 -5.28 -11.83 0.51
CA SER A 123 -5.06 -13.25 0.77
C SER A 123 -6.11 -13.81 1.71
N THR A 124 -7.07 -14.54 1.15
CA THR A 124 -8.10 -15.29 1.92
C THR A 124 -7.48 -16.27 2.92
N THR A 125 -6.29 -16.81 2.61
CA THR A 125 -5.55 -17.70 3.52
C THR A 125 -5.09 -16.94 4.77
N VAL A 126 -4.52 -15.75 4.59
CA VAL A 126 -4.07 -14.91 5.71
C VAL A 126 -5.24 -14.41 6.54
N LEU A 127 -6.32 -13.94 5.88
CA LEU A 127 -7.53 -13.55 6.58
C LEU A 127 -8.08 -14.70 7.44
N ALA A 128 -8.14 -15.91 6.89
CA ALA A 128 -8.60 -17.09 7.64
C ALA A 128 -7.67 -17.49 8.79
N TRP A 129 -6.36 -17.24 8.68
CA TRP A 129 -5.41 -17.50 9.77
C TRP A 129 -5.54 -16.48 10.90
N ILE A 130 -5.68 -15.20 10.57
CA ILE A 130 -5.80 -14.11 11.55
C ILE A 130 -7.19 -14.11 12.20
N SER A 131 -8.24 -14.50 11.47
CA SER A 131 -9.61 -14.54 11.99
C SER A 131 -9.95 -15.80 12.80
N ARG A 132 -9.01 -16.74 12.93
CA ARG A 132 -9.21 -17.91 13.79
C ARG A 132 -9.02 -17.49 15.24
N GLU A 133 -10.08 -17.60 16.04
CA GLU A 133 -9.94 -17.58 17.50
C GLU A 133 -9.14 -18.81 17.94
N GLU A 134 -8.17 -18.61 18.83
CA GLU A 134 -7.53 -19.73 19.54
C GLU A 134 -8.60 -20.40 20.41
N ASN A 135 -8.82 -21.71 20.22
CA ASN A 135 -9.56 -22.53 21.18
C ASN A 135 -8.73 -22.71 22.46
#